data_AF-A0A1F9ZQB2-F1
#
_entry.id   AF-A0A1F9ZQB2-F1
#
_cell.length_a   1.000
_cell.length_b   1.000
_cell.length_c   1.000
_cell.angle_alpha   90.00
_cell.angle_beta   90.00
_cell.angle_gamma   90.00
#
_symmetry.space_group_name_H-M   'P 1'
#
loop_
_entity.id
_entity.type
_entity.pdbx_description
1 polymer ?
#
loop_
_entity_poly.entity_id
_entity_poly.type
_entity_poly.pdbx_seq_one_letter_code
_entity_poly.pdbx_strand_id
1 'polypeptide(L)' 'MQFVSDVGDLSRHITRKERGDSIDGFEESIGKELSECLSHILTLADTYGIDIEKSFLREHARVKGEIEKGN' A
#
# COMPACT_ATOMS: atom_id res chain seq x y z
N MET A 1 -1.76 15.77 -5.27
CA MET A 1 -1.88 14.90 -4.08
C MET A 1 -0.57 14.17 -3.93
N GLN A 2 0.05 14.25 -2.74
CA GLN A 2 1.42 13.77 -2.49
C GLN A 2 1.55 12.24 -2.60
N PHE A 3 0.46 11.50 -2.44
CA PHE A 3 0.38 10.03 -2.55
C PHE A 3 1.17 9.37 -3.68
N VAL A 4 1.12 9.90 -4.92
CA VAL A 4 1.82 9.27 -6.06
C VAL A 4 3.33 9.33 -5.87
N SER A 5 3.83 10.38 -5.23
CA SER A 5 5.25 10.50 -4.87
C SER A 5 5.64 9.46 -3.82
N ASP A 6 4.84 9.30 -2.77
CA ASP A 6 5.13 8.36 -1.67
C ASP A 6 5.09 6.90 -2.16
N VAL A 7 4.19 6.58 -3.10
CA VAL A 7 4.19 5.27 -3.79
C VAL A 7 5.49 5.09 -4.60
N GLY A 8 5.99 6.16 -5.21
CA GLY A 8 7.27 6.15 -5.93
C GLY A 8 8.47 5.91 -5.01
N ASP A 9 8.47 6.53 -3.83
CA ASP A 9 9.53 6.35 -2.84
C ASP A 9 9.47 4.95 -2.21
N LEU A 10 8.28 4.45 -1.88
CA LEU A 10 8.06 3.06 -1.47
C LEU A 10 8.63 2.07 -2.51
N SER A 11 8.29 2.26 -3.80
CA SER A 11 8.79 1.43 -4.89
C SER A 11 10.32 1.46 -5.00
N ARG A 12 10.92 2.64 -4.81
CA ARG A 12 12.38 2.82 -4.83
C ARG A 12 13.05 2.05 -3.70
N HIS A 13 12.50 2.10 -2.49
CA HIS A 13 13.04 1.34 -1.36
C HIS A 13 12.96 -0.17 -1.60
N ILE A 14 11.80 -0.69 -2.01
CA ILE A 14 11.61 -2.11 -2.30
C ILE A 14 12.57 -2.60 -3.38
N THR A 15 12.68 -1.86 -4.50
CA THR A 15 13.55 -2.23 -5.63
C THR A 15 15.01 -2.35 -5.20
N ARG A 16 15.50 -1.43 -4.36
CA ARG A 16 16.88 -1.50 -3.83
C ARG A 16 17.07 -2.75 -2.96
N LYS A 17 16.08 -3.08 -2.11
CA LYS A 17 16.13 -4.27 -1.26
C LYS A 17 16.16 -5.56 -2.08
N GLU A 18 15.33 -5.65 -3.12
CA GLU A 18 15.29 -6.81 -4.02
C GLU A 18 16.57 -6.99 -4.84
N ARG A 19 17.30 -5.91 -5.12
CA ARG A 19 18.63 -5.95 -5.76
C ARG A 19 19.74 -6.45 -4.84
N GLY A 20 19.46 -6.62 -3.56
CA GLY A 20 20.46 -7.02 -2.56
C GLY A 20 21.34 -5.87 -2.08
N ASP A 21 20.93 -4.61 -2.31
CA ASP A 21 21.64 -3.46 -1.74
C ASP A 21 21.64 -3.56 -0.21
N SER A 22 22.78 -3.25 0.42
CA SER A 22 22.80 -2.97 1.85
C SER A 22 22.11 -1.62 2.08
N ILE A 23 21.01 -1.63 2.83
CA ILE A 23 20.20 -0.45 3.14
C ILE A 23 20.05 -0.36 4.64
N ASP A 24 20.80 0.54 5.26
CA ASP A 24 20.61 0.90 6.65
C ASP A 24 19.22 1.53 6.84
N GLY A 25 18.52 1.12 7.90
CA GLY A 25 17.20 1.68 8.21
C GLY A 25 16.10 1.34 7.19
N PHE A 26 16.24 0.24 6.44
CA PHE A 26 15.23 -0.17 5.44
C PHE A 26 13.82 -0.29 6.04
N GLU A 27 13.68 -0.96 7.19
CA GLU A 27 12.39 -1.17 7.85
C GLU A 27 11.73 0.15 8.27
N GLU A 28 12.50 1.07 8.83
CA GLU A 28 12.04 2.41 9.20
C GLU A 28 11.60 3.19 7.96
N SER A 29 12.39 3.13 6.88
CA SER A 29 12.10 3.83 5.62
C SER A 29 10.80 3.33 4.99
N ILE A 30 10.62 2.01 4.84
CA ILE A 30 9.37 1.47 4.27
C ILE A 30 8.18 1.70 5.20
N GLY A 31 8.39 1.65 6.51
CA GLY A 31 7.34 1.88 7.50
C GLY A 31 6.77 3.29 7.40
N LYS A 32 7.63 4.29 7.20
CA LYS A 32 7.25 5.67 6.93
C LYS A 32 6.44 5.79 5.65
N GLU A 33 6.97 5.32 4.52
CA GLU A 33 6.30 5.46 3.21
C GLU A 33 4.96 4.71 3.14
N LEU A 34 4.87 3.53 3.76
CA LEU A 34 3.61 2.79 3.91
C LEU A 34 2.58 3.58 4.73
N SER A 35 3.01 4.20 5.83
CA SER A 35 2.14 5.00 6.69
C SER A 35 1.63 6.25 5.98
N GLU A 36 2.49 6.93 5.22
CA GLU A 36 2.12 8.11 4.40
C GLU A 36 1.17 7.72 3.27
N CYS A 37 1.42 6.60 2.58
CA CYS A 37 0.50 6.04 1.59
C CYS A 37 -0.88 5.74 2.19
N LEU A 38 -0.92 5.07 3.35
CA LEU A 38 -2.18 4.74 4.03
C LEU A 38 -2.93 6.00 4.47
N SER A 39 -2.23 6.98 5.04
CA SER A 39 -2.81 8.26 5.46
C SER A 39 -3.50 8.98 4.29
N HIS A 40 -2.87 8.99 3.12
CA HIS A 40 -3.47 9.56 1.91
C HIS A 40 -4.74 8.81 1.46
N ILE A 41 -4.74 7.47 1.52
CA ILE A 41 -5.92 6.65 1.19
C ILE A 41 -7.07 6.93 2.16
N LEU A 42 -6.78 6.98 3.47
CA LEU A 42 -7.78 7.27 4.49
C LEU A 42 -8.37 8.69 4.33
N THR A 43 -7.51 9.66 4.05
CA THR A 43 -7.93 11.05 3.78
C THR A 43 -8.85 11.13 2.56
N LEU A 44 -8.52 10.42 1.48
CA LEU A 44 -9.36 10.34 0.30
C LEU A 44 -10.72 9.71 0.61
N ALA A 45 -10.72 8.62 1.35
CA ALA A 45 -11.96 7.93 1.73
C ALA A 45 -12.88 8.86 2.51
N ASP A 46 -12.35 9.56 3.51
CA ASP A 46 -13.08 10.56 4.29
C ASP A 46 -13.59 11.72 3.41
N THR A 47 -12.72 12.28 2.58
CA THR A 47 -13.04 13.41 1.67
C THR A 47 -14.20 13.09 0.72
N TYR A 48 -14.27 11.86 0.24
CA TYR A 48 -15.29 11.43 -0.73
C TYR A 48 -16.45 10.64 -0.10
N GLY A 49 -16.51 10.51 1.23
CA GLY A 49 -17.57 9.77 1.93
C GLY A 49 -17.59 8.27 1.62
N ILE A 50 -16.41 7.68 1.38
CA ILE A 50 -16.25 6.26 1.06
C ILE A 50 -16.00 5.48 2.33
N ASP A 51 -16.83 4.46 2.59
CA ASP A 51 -16.54 3.43 3.58
C ASP A 51 -15.44 2.50 3.05
N ILE A 52 -14.20 2.82 3.42
CA ILE A 52 -13.00 2.11 2.96
C ILE A 52 -12.91 0.71 3.52
N GLU A 53 -13.36 0.48 4.76
CA GLU A 53 -13.35 -0.84 5.39
C GLU A 53 -14.28 -1.80 4.66
N LYS A 54 -15.54 -1.38 4.44
CA LYS A 54 -16.51 -2.18 3.66
C LYS A 54 -16.04 -2.40 2.22
N SER A 55 -15.41 -1.41 1.62
CA SER A 55 -14.85 -1.52 0.26
C SER A 55 -13.70 -2.52 0.21
N PHE A 56 -12.79 -2.50 1.20
CA PHE A 56 -11.69 -3.44 1.34
C PHE A 56 -12.21 -4.87 1.56
N LEU A 57 -13.14 -5.09 2.50
CA LEU A 57 -13.68 -6.42 2.79
C LEU A 57 -14.37 -7.04 1.56
N ARG A 58 -15.12 -6.23 0.80
CA ARG A 58 -15.75 -6.66 -0.46
C ARG A 58 -14.71 -7.12 -1.47
N GLU A 59 -13.66 -6.32 -1.66
CA GLU A 59 -12.62 -6.62 -2.64
C GLU A 59 -11.76 -7.82 -2.23
N HIS A 60 -11.39 -7.91 -0.95
CA HIS A 60 -10.64 -9.05 -0.42
C HIS A 60 -11.43 -10.37 -0.55
N ALA A 61 -12.75 -10.34 -0.30
CA ALA A 61 -13.62 -11.50 -0.53
C ALA A 61 -13.66 -11.91 -2.01
N ARG A 62 -13.71 -10.93 -2.93
CA ARG A 62 -13.65 -11.18 -4.37
C ARG A 62 -12.34 -11.86 -4.77
N VAL A 63 -11.19 -11.30 -4.39
CA VAL A 63 -9.86 -11.84 -4.70
C VAL A 63 -9.67 -13.23 -4.12
N LYS A 64 -10.07 -13.46 -2.87
CA LYS A 64 -9.99 -14.78 -2.23
C LYS A 64 -10.82 -15.82 -3.01
N GLY A 65 -12.04 -15.46 -3.40
CA GLY A 65 -12.89 -16.33 -4.21
C GLY A 65 -12.35 -16.63 -5.60
N GLU A 66 -11.52 -15.76 -6.18
CA GLU A 66 -10.83 -16.00 -7.46
C GLU A 66 -9.67 -17.00 -7.30
N ILE A 67 -8.89 -16.85 -6.22
CA ILE A 67 -7.79 -17.79 -5.90
C ILE A 67 -8.33 -19.20 -5.66
N GLU A 68 -9.44 -19.33 -4.93
CA GLU A 68 -10.06 -20.63 -4.61
C GLU A 68 -10.69 -21.31 -5.84
N LYS A 69 -11.08 -20.56 -6.86
CA LYS A 69 -11.64 -21.11 -8.13
C LYS A 69 -10.58 -21.43 -9.17
N GLY A 70 -9.37 -20.90 -9.03
CA GLY A 70 -8.24 -21.10 -9.94
C GLY A 70 -7.31 -22.26 -9.57
N ASN A 71 -7.58 -22.97 -8.46
CA ASN A 71 -6.89 -24.17 -7.99
C ASN A 71 -7.74 -25.43 -8.22
#